data_AF-A0A2W6YN90-F1
#
_entry.id   AF-A0A2W6YN90-F1
#
_cell.length_a   1.000
_cell.length_b   1.000
_cell.length_c   1.000
_cell.angle_alpha   90.00
_cell.angle_beta   90.00
_cell.angle_gamma   90.00
#
_symmetry.space_group_name_H-M   'P 1'
#
loop_
_entity.id
_entity.type
_entity.pdbx_description
1 polymer ?
#
loop_
_entity_poly.entity_id
_entity_poly.type
_entity_poly.pdbx_seq_one_letter_code
_entity_poly.pdbx_strand_id
1 'polypeptide(L)'
;MGNKHDPDLDPIVPPPGAPDRIGVARSAPAGASAAVVASAPAPVIAPADPAAWSTTVQLDHALLVDGERLDAVTLRRPTGADIAELMEHDPNEATLPTRLRARICGVHPAVFGAMWPDDSERVAEAARPFLPRAILDIEAAPEAAGETD
;
A
#
# COMPACT_ATOMS: atom_id res chain seq x y z
N MET A 1 21.35 1.85 -30.67
CA MET A 1 20.62 0.58 -30.51
C MET A 1 20.18 0.51 -29.07
N GLY A 2 18.93 0.36 -28.67
CA GLY A 2 17.63 0.21 -29.31
C GLY A 2 16.68 0.00 -28.12
N ASN A 3 15.56 0.72 -28.07
CA ASN A 3 14.58 0.54 -27.00
C ASN A 3 14.20 -0.94 -26.95
N LYS A 4 14.54 -1.61 -25.85
CA LYS A 4 14.15 -2.99 -25.60
C LYS A 4 12.63 -2.97 -25.44
N HIS A 5 11.94 -3.51 -26.44
CA HIS A 5 10.51 -3.75 -26.39
C HIS A 5 10.26 -4.66 -25.19
N ASP A 6 9.52 -4.18 -24.20
CA ASP A 6 9.13 -4.99 -23.05
C ASP A 6 7.77 -5.65 -23.36
N PRO A 7 7.73 -6.97 -23.58
CA PRO A 7 6.51 -7.67 -24.00
C PRO A 7 5.44 -7.73 -22.91
N ASP A 8 5.73 -7.33 -21.66
CA ASP A 8 4.75 -7.27 -20.57
C ASP A 8 3.83 -6.02 -20.62
N LEU A 9 4.12 -5.09 -21.54
CA LEU A 9 3.34 -3.87 -21.77
C LEU A 9 2.47 -3.92 -23.03
N ASP A 10 2.51 -5.01 -23.81
CA ASP A 10 1.62 -5.15 -24.95
C ASP A 10 0.21 -5.51 -24.47
N PRO A 11 -0.81 -4.68 -24.75
CA PRO A 11 -2.18 -4.98 -24.35
C PRO A 11 -2.64 -6.25 -25.07
N ILE A 12 -3.15 -7.23 -24.31
CA ILE A 12 -3.83 -8.41 -24.85
C ILE A 12 -5.09 -7.92 -25.58
N VAL A 13 -5.01 -7.79 -26.90
CA VAL A 13 -6.15 -7.41 -27.73
C VAL A 13 -7.12 -8.60 -27.80
N PRO A 14 -8.35 -8.50 -27.28
CA PRO A 14 -9.33 -9.56 -27.43
C PRO A 14 -9.69 -9.76 -28.91
N PRO A 15 -10.01 -10.98 -29.35
CA PRO A 15 -10.39 -11.24 -30.73
C PRO A 15 -11.62 -10.40 -31.12
N PRO A 16 -11.72 -9.96 -32.40
CA PRO A 16 -12.83 -9.13 -32.86
C PRO A 16 -14.18 -9.81 -32.57
N GLY A 17 -15.06 -9.14 -31.83
CA GLY A 17 -16.39 -9.65 -31.48
C GLY A 17 -16.51 -10.25 -30.07
N ALA A 18 -15.44 -10.29 -29.28
CA ALA A 18 -15.54 -10.61 -27.85
C ALA A 18 -16.24 -9.45 -27.10
N PRO A 19 -17.27 -9.73 -26.27
CA PRO A 19 -17.80 -8.72 -25.37
C PRO A 19 -16.76 -8.47 -24.27
N ASP A 20 -16.26 -7.24 -24.16
CA ASP A 20 -15.40 -6.88 -23.04
C ASP A 20 -16.22 -6.90 -21.74
N ARG A 21 -15.60 -7.21 -20.59
CA ARG A 21 -16.30 -7.37 -19.28
C ARG A 21 -17.05 -6.11 -18.82
N ILE A 22 -16.86 -4.99 -19.53
CA ILE A 22 -17.63 -3.76 -19.41
C ILE A 22 -18.21 -3.48 -20.81
N GLY A 23 -19.40 -4.00 -21.08
CA GLY A 23 -19.97 -4.07 -22.43
C GLY A 23 -20.11 -2.73 -23.15
N VAL A 24 -19.14 -2.37 -23.97
CA VAL A 24 -19.24 -1.28 -24.96
C VAL A 24 -18.70 -1.77 -26.30
N ALA A 25 -19.61 -2.07 -27.23
CA ALA A 25 -19.24 -2.41 -28.60
C ALA A 25 -18.76 -1.15 -29.33
N ARG A 26 -17.50 -1.14 -29.80
CA ARG A 26 -17.05 -0.12 -30.77
C ARG A 26 -17.16 -0.67 -32.19
N SER A 27 -17.97 -0.01 -32.99
CA SER A 27 -17.86 -0.10 -34.45
C SER A 27 -16.67 0.75 -34.91
N ALA A 28 -15.82 0.20 -35.77
CA ALA A 28 -14.80 0.91 -36.56
C ALA A 28 -15.13 0.73 -38.06
N PRO A 29 -14.58 1.53 -39.02
CA PRO A 29 -13.36 2.37 -39.00
C PRO A 29 -13.61 3.77 -39.65
N ALA A 30 -12.69 4.64 -40.10
CA ALA A 30 -11.28 4.61 -40.49
C ALA A 30 -10.71 6.06 -40.55
N GLY A 31 -9.39 6.23 -40.47
CA GLY A 31 -8.70 7.45 -40.93
C GLY A 31 -7.58 7.92 -40.01
N ALA A 32 -6.32 7.69 -40.42
CA ALA A 32 -5.13 8.04 -39.69
C ALA A 32 -4.87 9.55 -39.64
N SER A 33 -4.53 10.07 -38.46
CA SER A 33 -3.66 11.23 -38.30
C SER A 33 -2.81 11.00 -37.05
N ALA A 34 -1.49 11.13 -37.19
CA ALA A 34 -0.54 11.05 -36.09
C ALA A 34 -0.74 12.26 -35.17
N ALA A 35 -1.72 12.16 -34.28
CA ALA A 35 -1.87 13.07 -33.16
C ALA A 35 -0.75 12.79 -32.17
N VAL A 36 -0.05 13.84 -31.74
CA VAL A 36 0.70 13.83 -30.47
C VAL A 36 -0.26 13.24 -29.43
N VAL A 37 0.07 12.04 -28.94
CA VAL A 37 -0.72 11.39 -27.90
C VAL A 37 -0.50 12.25 -26.67
N ALA A 38 -1.38 13.23 -26.46
CA ALA A 38 -1.48 13.94 -25.22
C ALA A 38 -1.70 12.84 -24.17
N SER A 39 -0.66 12.58 -23.36
CA SER A 39 -0.75 11.59 -22.30
C SER A 39 -1.94 11.99 -21.45
N ALA A 40 -2.97 11.15 -21.43
CA ALA A 40 -4.14 11.41 -20.61
C ALA A 40 -3.66 11.61 -19.17
N PRO A 41 -4.25 12.57 -18.42
CA PRO A 41 -3.90 12.76 -17.03
C PRO A 41 -4.02 11.42 -16.29
N ALA A 42 -3.03 11.12 -15.43
CA ALA A 42 -3.04 9.90 -14.65
C ALA A 42 -4.37 9.81 -13.87
N PRO A 43 -5.00 8.62 -13.81
CA PRO A 43 -6.27 8.47 -13.10
C PRO A 43 -6.08 8.76 -11.61
N VAL A 44 -7.06 9.44 -11.00
CA VAL A 44 -7.13 9.59 -9.54
C VAL A 44 -7.71 8.31 -8.96
N ILE A 45 -6.92 7.60 -8.17
CA ILE A 45 -7.31 6.36 -7.50
C ILE A 45 -7.61 6.68 -6.03
N ALA A 46 -8.82 6.36 -5.59
CA ALA A 46 -9.29 6.61 -4.23
C ALA A 46 -10.17 5.44 -3.75
N PRO A 47 -10.34 5.24 -2.43
CA PRO A 47 -11.30 4.29 -1.90
C PRO A 47 -12.71 4.58 -2.42
N ALA A 48 -13.42 3.53 -2.85
CA ALA A 48 -14.85 3.64 -3.12
C ALA A 48 -15.67 3.88 -1.83
N ASP A 49 -15.20 3.32 -0.70
CA ASP A 49 -15.73 3.57 0.64
C ASP A 49 -14.57 3.86 1.61
N PRO A 50 -14.29 5.15 1.88
CA PRO A 50 -13.22 5.54 2.78
C PRO A 50 -13.41 5.05 4.21
N ALA A 51 -14.66 4.91 4.69
CA ALA A 51 -14.95 4.50 6.06
C ALA A 51 -14.70 3.00 6.26
N ALA A 52 -14.96 2.19 5.23
CA ALA A 52 -14.58 0.76 5.23
C ALA A 52 -13.07 0.53 5.00
N TRP A 53 -12.32 1.58 4.68
CA TRP A 53 -10.87 1.53 4.46
C TRP A 53 -10.03 1.97 5.65
N SER A 54 -10.67 2.28 6.77
CA SER A 54 -9.97 2.63 8.00
C SER A 54 -10.61 2.02 9.24
N THR A 55 -9.84 1.97 10.31
CA THR A 55 -10.34 1.68 11.66
C THR A 55 -9.58 2.54 12.65
N THR A 56 -10.22 2.92 13.76
CA THR A 56 -9.59 3.73 14.79
C THR A 56 -9.46 2.91 16.07
N VAL A 57 -8.26 2.92 16.66
CA VAL A 57 -7.95 2.30 17.95
C VAL A 57 -7.76 3.41 18.97
N GLN A 58 -8.51 3.34 20.06
CA GLN A 58 -8.32 4.22 21.21
C GLN A 58 -7.13 3.74 22.05
N LEU A 59 -6.29 4.68 22.45
CA LEU A 59 -5.16 4.44 23.35
C LEU A 59 -5.64 4.61 24.78
N ASP A 60 -5.32 3.65 25.64
CA ASP A 60 -5.59 3.80 27.08
C ASP A 60 -4.63 4.80 27.71
N HIS A 61 -3.41 4.90 27.15
CA HIS A 61 -2.36 5.79 27.59
C HIS A 61 -2.01 6.81 26.50
N ALA A 62 -2.73 7.93 26.49
CA ALA A 62 -2.53 9.00 25.53
C ALA A 62 -1.08 9.53 25.54
N LEU A 63 -0.56 9.81 24.35
CA LEU A 63 0.78 10.37 24.14
C LEU A 63 0.73 11.88 23.90
N LEU A 64 1.86 12.55 24.16
CA LEU A 64 2.12 13.88 23.61
C LEU A 64 3.11 13.73 22.45
N VAL A 65 2.67 14.06 21.24
CA VAL A 65 3.49 14.05 20.02
C VAL A 65 3.58 15.48 19.52
N ASP A 66 4.78 16.04 19.51
CA ASP A 66 5.03 17.45 19.15
C ASP A 66 4.15 18.47 19.90
N GLY A 67 3.80 18.15 21.16
CA GLY A 67 2.94 18.98 22.01
C GLY A 67 1.45 18.76 21.80
N GLU A 68 1.05 17.95 20.82
CA GLU A 68 -0.34 17.56 20.58
C GLU A 68 -0.66 16.25 21.29
N ARG A 69 -1.87 16.18 21.86
CA ARG A 69 -2.35 14.99 22.54
C ARG A 69 -2.88 13.98 21.53
N LEU A 70 -2.32 12.78 21.55
CA LEU A 70 -2.72 11.64 20.75
C LEU A 70 -3.46 10.64 21.63
N ASP A 71 -4.79 10.65 21.56
CA ASP A 71 -5.66 9.70 22.29
C ASP A 71 -6.03 8.47 21.46
N ALA A 72 -5.84 8.51 20.14
CA ALA A 72 -6.24 7.44 19.24
C ALA A 72 -5.38 7.40 17.98
N VAL A 73 -5.30 6.22 17.37
CA VAL A 73 -4.60 6.00 16.10
C VAL A 73 -5.60 5.52 15.05
N THR A 74 -5.53 6.09 13.86
CA THR A 74 -6.36 5.66 12.72
C THR A 74 -5.52 4.87 11.74
N LEU A 75 -5.89 3.61 11.54
CA LEU A 75 -5.30 2.71 10.57
C LEU A 75 -6.01 2.84 9.24
N ARG A 76 -5.27 2.90 8.13
CA ARG A 76 -5.79 2.99 6.76
C ARG A 76 -5.17 1.91 5.87
N ARG A 77 -5.92 1.36 4.91
CA ARG A 77 -5.36 0.41 3.93
C ARG A 77 -4.32 1.12 3.06
N PRO A 78 -3.07 0.62 2.98
CA PRO A 78 -2.07 1.21 2.12
C PRO A 78 -2.40 0.88 0.66
N THR A 79 -2.17 1.84 -0.23
CA THR A 79 -2.20 1.60 -1.67
C THR A 79 -0.88 0.96 -2.14
N GLY A 80 -0.85 0.43 -3.36
CA GLY A 80 0.41 -0.05 -3.95
C GLY A 80 1.48 1.05 -4.04
N ALA A 81 1.06 2.30 -4.25
CA ALA A 81 1.96 3.45 -4.25
C ALA A 81 2.57 3.73 -2.86
N ASP A 82 1.78 3.62 -1.79
CA ASP A 82 2.28 3.78 -0.41
C ASP A 82 3.35 2.73 -0.07
N ILE A 83 3.19 1.50 -0.56
CA ILE A 83 4.15 0.40 -0.33
C ILE A 83 5.42 0.62 -1.17
N ALA A 84 5.29 1.02 -2.44
CA ALA A 84 6.43 1.29 -3.30
C ALA A 84 7.31 2.42 -2.73
N GLU A 85 6.68 3.53 -2.32
CA GLU A 85 7.36 4.66 -1.68
C GLU A 85 8.11 4.21 -0.40
N LEU A 86 7.50 3.33 0.40
CA LEU A 86 8.13 2.79 1.61
C LEU A 86 9.40 1.98 1.31
N MET A 87 9.36 1.16 0.26
CA MET A 87 10.48 0.31 -0.15
C MET A 87 11.62 1.12 -0.77
N GLU A 88 11.31 2.21 -1.47
CA GLU A 88 12.31 3.12 -2.05
C GLU A 88 13.09 3.88 -0.96
N HIS A 89 12.41 4.32 0.10
CA HIS A 89 13.02 5.16 1.13
C HIS A 89 13.90 4.43 2.14
N ASP A 90 13.63 3.15 2.42
CA ASP A 90 14.52 2.34 3.25
C ASP A 90 14.34 0.85 2.87
N PRO A 91 15.36 0.23 2.24
CA PRO A 91 15.32 -1.15 1.80
C PRO A 91 15.60 -2.15 2.94
N ASN A 92 15.80 -1.70 4.18
CA ASN A 92 16.05 -2.59 5.30
C ASN A 92 14.79 -3.39 5.68
N GLU A 93 14.83 -4.68 5.36
CA GLU A 93 13.73 -5.62 5.63
C GLU A 93 13.43 -5.79 7.12
N ALA A 94 14.42 -5.62 8.00
CA ALA A 94 14.22 -5.76 9.45
C ALA A 94 13.35 -4.63 10.04
N THR A 95 13.38 -3.44 9.45
CA THR A 95 12.58 -2.29 9.90
C THR A 95 11.25 -2.17 9.15
N LEU A 96 11.07 -2.95 8.08
CA LEU A 96 9.92 -2.86 7.18
C LEU A 96 8.57 -3.10 7.88
N PRO A 97 8.40 -4.11 8.76
CA PRO A 97 7.13 -4.33 9.43
C PRO A 97 6.69 -3.13 10.28
N THR A 98 7.60 -2.59 11.09
CA THR A 98 7.34 -1.43 11.95
C THR A 98 7.02 -0.19 11.13
N ARG A 99 7.78 0.09 10.06
CA ARG A 99 7.52 1.27 9.22
C ARG A 99 6.23 1.13 8.41
N LEU A 100 5.90 -0.06 7.95
CA LEU A 100 4.63 -0.30 7.26
C LEU A 100 3.44 -0.08 8.20
N ARG A 101 3.51 -0.57 9.45
CA ARG A 101 2.49 -0.28 10.48
C ARG A 101 2.40 1.21 10.77
N ALA A 102 3.53 1.91 10.88
CA ALA A 102 3.57 3.37 11.03
C ALA A 102 2.87 4.09 9.86
N ARG A 103 3.13 3.65 8.62
CA ARG A 103 2.49 4.18 7.42
C ARG A 103 0.99 3.91 7.38
N ILE A 104 0.56 2.70 7.76
CA ILE A 104 -0.85 2.34 7.92
C ILE A 104 -1.53 3.24 8.94
N CYS A 105 -0.85 3.56 10.03
CA CYS A 105 -1.36 4.40 11.10
C CYS A 105 -1.25 5.91 10.83
N GLY A 106 -0.57 6.30 9.76
CA GLY A 106 -0.31 7.72 9.45
C GLY A 106 0.58 8.41 10.50
N VAL A 107 1.42 7.67 11.23
CA VAL A 107 2.30 8.20 12.28
C VAL A 107 3.77 7.94 11.97
N HIS A 108 4.66 8.64 12.67
CA HIS A 108 6.09 8.37 12.60
C HIS A 108 6.44 7.05 13.34
N PRO A 109 7.40 6.23 12.88
CA PRO A 109 7.77 4.98 13.55
C PRO A 109 8.17 5.13 15.02
N ALA A 110 8.75 6.27 15.40
CA ALA A 110 9.09 6.56 16.80
C ALA A 110 7.87 6.60 17.73
N VAL A 111 6.67 6.90 17.21
CA VAL A 111 5.43 6.89 18.00
C VAL A 111 5.15 5.48 18.52
N PHE A 112 5.38 4.44 17.71
CA PHE A 112 5.24 3.04 18.13
C PHE A 112 6.22 2.67 19.24
N GLY A 113 7.45 3.19 19.21
CA GLY A 113 8.44 2.98 20.27
C GLY A 113 8.13 3.72 21.57
N ALA A 114 7.28 4.75 21.51
CA ALA A 114 6.86 5.54 22.66
C ALA A 114 5.51 5.10 23.26
N MET A 115 4.72 4.31 22.53
CA MET A 115 3.45 3.75 23.01
C MET A 115 3.64 2.84 24.20
N TRP A 116 2.65 2.83 25.10
CA TRP A 116 2.58 1.82 26.13
C TRP A 116 2.51 0.42 25.47
N PRO A 117 3.18 -0.62 26.01
CA PRO A 117 3.23 -1.93 25.37
C PRO A 117 1.86 -2.50 25.01
N ASP A 118 0.87 -2.39 25.91
CA ASP A 118 -0.48 -2.91 25.67
C ASP A 118 -1.23 -2.15 24.55
N ASP A 119 -1.01 -0.84 24.45
CA ASP A 119 -1.56 -0.03 23.37
C ASP A 119 -0.89 -0.38 22.03
N SER A 120 0.43 -0.60 22.04
CA SER A 120 1.20 -1.00 20.86
C SER A 120 0.74 -2.37 20.33
N GLU A 121 0.54 -3.34 21.22
CA GLU A 121 0.01 -4.66 20.87
C GLU A 121 -1.41 -4.58 20.29
N ARG A 122 -2.28 -3.76 20.89
CA ARG A 122 -3.64 -3.54 20.40
C ARG A 122 -3.67 -2.91 19.01
N VAL A 123 -2.83 -1.92 18.77
CA VAL A 123 -2.68 -1.29 17.44
C VAL A 123 -2.11 -2.31 16.45
N ALA A 124 -1.13 -3.12 16.83
CA ALA A 124 -0.56 -4.15 15.96
C ALA A 124 -1.61 -5.20 15.55
N GLU A 125 -2.40 -5.70 16.49
CA GLU A 125 -3.51 -6.63 16.22
C GLU A 125 -4.56 -6.01 15.29
N ALA A 126 -4.96 -4.76 15.54
CA ALA A 126 -5.88 -4.03 14.67
C ALA A 126 -5.31 -3.77 13.27
N ALA A 127 -3.98 -3.72 13.11
CA ALA A 127 -3.32 -3.52 11.83
C ALA A 127 -3.26 -4.80 10.97
N ARG A 128 -3.36 -5.99 11.56
CA ARG A 128 -3.21 -7.28 10.84
C ARG A 128 -4.06 -7.39 9.57
N PRO A 129 -5.35 -6.98 9.54
CA PRO A 129 -6.19 -7.05 8.34
C PRO A 129 -5.78 -6.08 7.21
N PHE A 130 -4.90 -5.12 7.51
CA PHE A 130 -4.40 -4.09 6.60
C PHE A 130 -3.02 -4.45 6.03
N LEU A 131 -2.34 -5.44 6.62
CA LEU A 131 -1.00 -5.86 6.19
C LEU A 131 -1.07 -6.79 4.97
N PRO A 132 -0.17 -6.63 3.99
CA PRO A 132 0.03 -7.63 2.93
C PRO A 132 0.44 -8.97 3.52
N ARG A 133 0.03 -10.06 2.86
CA ARG A 133 0.30 -11.43 3.33
C ARG A 133 1.79 -11.70 3.55
N ALA A 134 2.64 -11.22 2.64
CA ALA A 134 4.09 -11.38 2.73
C ALA A 134 4.69 -10.84 4.05
N ILE A 135 4.12 -9.75 4.60
CA ILE A 135 4.58 -9.18 5.86
C ILE A 135 4.15 -10.04 7.05
N LEU A 136 2.93 -10.57 7.01
CA LEU A 136 2.45 -11.51 8.03
C LEU A 136 3.31 -12.78 8.09
N ASP A 137 3.82 -13.24 6.94
CA ASP A 137 4.69 -14.40 6.86
C ASP A 137 6.10 -14.10 7.42
N ILE A 138 6.63 -12.89 7.21
CA ILE A 138 7.90 -12.43 7.83
C ILE A 138 7.75 -12.35 9.35
N GLU A 139 6.64 -11.80 9.85
CA GLU A 139 6.37 -11.68 11.30
C GLU A 139 6.14 -13.05 11.98
N ALA A 140 5.68 -14.05 11.23
CA ALA A 140 5.46 -15.40 11.72
C ALA A 140 6.71 -16.31 11.62
N ALA A 141 7.75 -15.87 10.91
CA ALA A 141 8.98 -16.64 10.78
C ALA A 141 9.67 -16.71 12.16
N PRO A 142 9.99 -17.90 12.68
CA PRO A 142 10.77 -18.00 13.90
C PRO A 142 12.15 -17.37 13.64
N GLU A 143 12.64 -16.52 14.56
CA GLU A 143 14.05 -16.11 14.58
C GLU A 143 14.89 -17.37 14.42
N ALA A 144 15.60 -17.49 13.30
CA ALA A 144 16.56 -18.56 13.12
C ALA A 144 17.57 -18.42 14.27
N ALA A 145 17.48 -19.37 15.20
CA ALA A 145 18.26 -19.41 16.43
C ALA A 145 19.72 -19.07 16.12
N GLY A 146 20.27 -18.14 16.87
CA GLY A 146 21.66 -17.71 16.75
C GLY A 146 22.58 -18.92 16.73
N GLU A 147 23.27 -19.10 15.60
CA GLU A 147 24.45 -19.95 15.51
C GLU A 147 25.63 -19.10 16.01
N THR A 148 25.83 -19.13 17.33
CA THR A 148 27.11 -18.78 17.96
C THR A 148 28.06 -19.94 17.79
N ASP A 149 29.17 -19.73 17.06
CA ASP A 149 30.42 -20.48 17.22
C ASP A 149 31.34 -19.70 18.18
#